data_AF-A0A7W5LRF5-F1
#
_entry.id   AF-A0A7W5LRF5-F1
#
_cell.length_a   1.000
_cell.length_b   1.000
_cell.length_c   1.000
_cell.angle_alpha   90.00
_cell.angle_beta   90.00
_cell.angle_gamma   90.00
#
_symmetry.space_group_name_H-M   'P 1'
#
loop_
_entity.id
_entity.type
_entity.pdbx_description
1 polymer ?
#
loop_
_entity_poly.entity_id
_entity_poly.type
_entity_poly.pdbx_seq_one_letter_code
_entity_poly.pdbx_strand_id
1 'polypeptide(L)'
;MAKAADFLWPRIEAGELSLALVGSRAAHRRSLASLGLADRVESIEPDAATDRIRGLTFIDVDPRSGNVPMGRSTAEGGQIAYDAIATAVKMALGGAADAICTGPISKEALNLAGYQYSGHTELLADLTGAKDSVMLLAHGNVRVSHVTTHVALEDVPKRVTPERLGRVVTLTDEALRSLGLARRRIAVAALNPHAGEGGLFGRQDIDVVAPAVQKLRESGFDVEGPVPGDTVFVKLRAGQFDAVVAMYHDQGHIPVKLLGFSVDGATGRWEALSGVNVTLGLPIIRTSVDHGTAFDIAGQGIASETSLIEAIELAVTLTEARRDVSVSG
;
A
#
# COMPACT_ATOMS: atom_id res chain seq x y z
N MET A 1 11.95 9.52 -1.83
CA MET A 1 12.66 9.20 -0.58
C MET A 1 13.35 10.43 0.01
N ALA A 2 14.35 11.03 -0.65
CA ALA A 2 15.08 12.19 -0.12
C ALA A 2 14.17 13.33 0.43
N LYS A 3 13.22 13.82 -0.39
CA LYS A 3 12.28 14.87 0.04
C LYS A 3 11.38 14.48 1.20
N ALA A 4 10.87 13.24 1.20
CA ALA A 4 10.05 12.72 2.31
C ALA A 4 10.87 12.59 3.61
N ALA A 5 12.13 12.14 3.53
CA ALA A 5 13.01 12.04 4.69
C ALA A 5 13.38 13.43 5.26
N ASP A 6 13.60 14.43 4.40
CA ASP A 6 13.84 15.81 4.82
C ASP A 6 12.59 16.43 5.47
N PHE A 7 11.40 16.20 4.88
CA PHE A 7 10.13 16.64 5.47
C PHE A 7 9.88 16.03 6.85
N LEU A 8 10.16 14.74 7.02
CA LEU A 8 9.98 14.01 8.28
C LEU A 8 11.12 14.24 9.29
N TRP A 9 12.17 14.95 8.90
CA TRP A 9 13.36 15.15 9.74
C TRP A 9 13.06 15.67 11.15
N PRO A 10 12.18 16.67 11.37
CA PRO A 10 11.90 17.16 12.72
C PRO A 10 11.42 16.07 13.68
N ARG A 11 10.63 15.10 13.19
CA ARG A 11 10.16 13.96 13.99
C ARG A 11 11.25 12.92 14.21
N ILE A 12 12.10 12.71 13.20
CA ILE A 12 13.25 11.81 13.31
C ILE A 12 14.24 12.34 14.34
N GLU A 13 14.58 13.63 14.27
CA GLU A 13 15.48 14.31 15.20
C GLU A 13 14.91 14.36 16.63
N ALA A 14 13.60 14.50 16.78
CA ALA A 14 12.92 14.39 18.07
C ALA A 14 12.85 12.96 18.63
N GLY A 15 13.26 11.94 17.87
CA GLY A 15 13.18 10.53 18.26
C GLY A 15 11.77 9.93 18.21
N GLU A 16 10.81 10.62 17.60
CA GLU A 16 9.42 10.16 17.43
C GLU A 16 9.27 9.16 16.28
N LEU A 17 10.19 9.19 15.33
CA LEU A 17 10.22 8.31 14.16
C LEU A 17 11.66 7.83 13.93
N SER A 18 11.82 6.58 13.49
CA SER A 18 13.09 6.08 12.95
C SER A 18 12.85 5.53 11.55
N LEU A 19 13.74 5.86 10.63
CA LEU A 19 13.59 5.53 9.21
C LEU A 19 14.88 4.93 8.67
N ALA A 20 14.79 3.74 8.06
CA ALA A 20 15.86 3.18 7.25
C ALA A 20 15.53 3.34 5.77
N LEU A 21 16.37 4.05 5.06
CA LEU A 21 16.33 4.12 3.60
C LEU A 21 17.15 2.95 3.05
N VAL A 22 16.51 2.08 2.26
CA VAL A 22 17.18 0.90 1.67
C VAL A 22 17.28 1.10 0.16
N GLY A 23 18.48 1.06 -0.40
CA GLY A 23 18.71 1.29 -1.84
C GLY A 23 20.16 1.57 -2.19
N SER A 24 20.41 2.30 -3.28
CA SER A 24 21.77 2.71 -3.67
C SER A 24 22.15 4.05 -3.01
N ARG A 25 23.18 4.03 -2.15
CA ARG A 25 23.64 5.25 -1.46
C ARG A 25 24.16 6.30 -2.44
N ALA A 26 24.81 5.85 -3.52
CA ALA A 26 25.27 6.73 -4.59
C ALA A 26 24.10 7.46 -5.27
N ALA A 27 23.02 6.76 -5.61
CA ALA A 27 21.83 7.36 -6.21
C ALA A 27 21.13 8.34 -5.24
N HIS A 28 21.07 8.02 -3.95
CA HIS A 28 20.53 8.90 -2.93
C HIS A 28 21.31 10.21 -2.80
N ARG A 29 22.65 10.14 -2.72
CA ARG A 29 23.51 11.34 -2.65
C ARG A 29 23.40 12.21 -3.89
N ARG A 30 23.32 11.61 -5.09
CA ARG A 30 23.05 12.38 -6.33
C ARG A 30 21.72 13.13 -6.24
N SER A 31 20.69 12.49 -5.68
CA SER A 31 19.35 13.08 -5.52
C SER A 31 19.35 14.23 -4.49
N LEU A 32 20.05 14.08 -3.36
CA LEU A 32 20.21 15.16 -2.38
C LEU A 32 20.91 16.36 -3.01
N ALA A 33 22.01 16.14 -3.72
CA ALA A 33 22.77 17.19 -4.38
C ALA A 33 21.94 17.94 -5.45
N SER A 34 21.18 17.21 -6.29
CA SER A 34 20.32 17.85 -7.30
C SER A 34 19.17 18.66 -6.69
N LEU A 35 18.75 18.32 -5.47
CA LEU A 35 17.67 19.00 -4.75
C LEU A 35 18.18 20.10 -3.80
N GLY A 36 19.49 20.22 -3.60
CA GLY A 36 20.07 21.14 -2.61
C GLY A 36 19.76 20.75 -1.16
N LEU A 37 19.53 19.47 -0.88
CA LEU A 37 19.20 18.96 0.45
C LEU A 37 20.45 18.47 1.21
N ALA A 38 20.44 18.60 2.53
CA ALA A 38 21.51 18.10 3.39
C ALA A 38 21.49 16.57 3.51
N ASP A 39 22.67 15.96 3.59
CA ASP A 39 22.79 14.52 3.87
C ASP A 39 22.77 14.29 5.39
N ARG A 40 21.57 13.98 5.91
CA ARG A 40 21.31 13.82 7.35
C ARG A 40 21.36 12.36 7.84
N VAL A 41 21.87 11.45 7.01
CA VAL A 41 21.98 10.03 7.39
C VAL A 41 23.00 9.88 8.51
N GLU A 42 22.55 9.32 9.64
CA GLU A 42 23.32 9.17 10.88
C GLU A 42 24.12 7.86 10.92
N SER A 43 23.57 6.78 10.36
CA SER A 43 24.21 5.46 10.34
C SER A 43 23.98 4.72 9.02
N ILE A 44 24.82 3.70 8.77
CA ILE A 44 24.71 2.80 7.61
C ILE A 44 24.43 1.34 7.98
N GLU A 45 24.28 1.06 9.27
CA GLU A 45 23.96 -0.25 9.84
C GLU A 45 22.86 -0.09 10.90
N PRO A 46 22.05 -1.14 11.17
CA PRO A 46 21.16 -1.19 12.33
C PRO A 46 21.96 -1.03 13.64
N ASP A 47 21.31 -0.56 14.70
CA ASP A 47 21.93 -0.44 16.03
C ASP A 47 22.37 -1.82 16.53
N ALA A 48 23.69 -2.03 16.63
CA ALA A 48 24.28 -3.32 17.01
C ALA A 48 23.83 -3.86 18.39
N ALA A 49 23.31 -3.01 19.28
CA ALA A 49 22.84 -3.42 20.60
C ALA A 49 21.38 -3.90 20.59
N THR A 50 20.57 -3.43 19.64
CA THR A 50 19.12 -3.73 19.59
C THR A 50 18.68 -4.44 18.32
N ASP A 51 19.56 -4.49 17.32
CA ASP A 51 19.27 -4.87 15.93
C ASP A 51 18.10 -4.07 15.32
N ARG A 52 17.81 -2.87 15.86
CA ARG A 52 16.73 -1.97 15.40
C ARG A 52 17.28 -0.73 14.71
N ILE A 53 16.44 -0.13 13.88
CA ILE A 53 16.73 1.16 13.25
C ILE A 53 16.55 2.28 14.28
N ARG A 54 17.46 3.27 14.27
CA ARG A 54 17.36 4.51 15.04
C ARG A 54 17.70 5.72 14.16
N GLY A 55 16.99 6.82 14.36
CA GLY A 55 17.22 8.06 13.61
C GLY A 55 17.00 7.84 12.10
N LEU A 56 17.81 8.51 11.27
CA LEU A 56 17.84 8.28 9.83
C LEU A 56 19.02 7.38 9.43
N THR A 57 18.74 6.11 9.16
CA THR A 57 19.72 5.11 8.70
C THR A 57 19.66 4.94 7.17
N PHE A 58 20.78 4.62 6.52
CA PHE A 58 20.79 4.20 5.12
C PHE A 58 21.43 2.82 4.94
N ILE A 59 20.67 1.84 4.47
CA ILE A 59 21.14 0.49 4.16
C ILE A 59 21.47 0.42 2.67
N ASP A 60 22.77 0.40 2.36
CA ASP A 60 23.25 0.37 0.98
C ASP A 60 23.29 -1.05 0.44
N VAL A 61 22.47 -1.32 -0.59
CA VAL A 61 22.44 -2.61 -1.30
C VAL A 61 23.22 -2.56 -2.62
N ASP A 62 23.84 -1.42 -2.95
CA ASP A 62 24.66 -1.21 -4.15
C ASP A 62 26.05 -0.62 -3.80
N PRO A 63 26.86 -1.29 -2.95
CA PRO A 63 28.13 -0.73 -2.50
C PRO A 63 29.17 -0.61 -3.62
N ARG A 64 28.99 -1.31 -4.76
CA ARG A 64 29.92 -1.33 -5.89
C ARG A 64 29.62 -0.25 -6.94
N SER A 65 28.61 0.59 -6.70
CA SER A 65 28.34 1.81 -7.46
C SER A 65 28.15 1.57 -8.96
N GLY A 66 27.04 0.93 -9.32
CA GLY A 66 26.54 1.01 -10.69
C GLY A 66 25.99 2.42 -10.95
N ASN A 67 26.51 3.15 -11.95
CA ASN A 67 25.90 4.42 -12.34
C ASN A 67 24.58 4.14 -13.06
N VAL A 68 23.52 3.88 -12.29
CA VAL A 68 22.17 3.68 -12.85
C VAL A 68 21.71 5.00 -13.48
N PRO A 69 21.48 5.04 -14.79
CA PRO A 69 21.03 6.24 -15.47
C PRO A 69 19.64 6.66 -14.96
N MET A 70 19.48 7.95 -14.66
CA MET A 70 18.17 8.50 -14.30
C MET A 70 17.20 8.37 -15.48
N GLY A 71 15.93 8.05 -15.18
CA GLY A 71 14.87 8.02 -16.18
C GLY A 71 14.89 6.81 -17.13
N ARG A 72 15.69 5.77 -16.86
CA ARG A 72 15.76 4.57 -17.71
C ARG A 72 15.69 3.28 -16.89
N SER A 73 14.87 2.34 -17.36
CA SER A 73 14.89 0.95 -16.88
C SER A 73 16.22 0.29 -17.28
N THR A 74 16.89 -0.36 -16.32
CA THR A 74 18.14 -1.10 -16.52
C THR A 74 18.11 -2.38 -15.68
N ALA A 75 18.91 -3.39 -16.06
CA ALA A 75 19.05 -4.61 -15.28
C ALA A 75 19.65 -4.31 -13.90
N GLU A 76 20.64 -3.43 -13.82
CA GLU A 76 21.27 -2.99 -12.57
C GLU A 76 20.25 -2.31 -11.66
N GLY A 77 19.44 -1.39 -12.19
CA GLY A 77 18.36 -0.75 -11.42
C GLY A 77 17.31 -1.75 -10.93
N GLY A 78 17.02 -2.79 -11.71
CA GLY A 78 16.14 -3.88 -11.31
C GLY A 78 16.70 -4.71 -10.17
N GLN A 79 17.98 -5.08 -10.24
CA GLN A 79 18.68 -5.83 -9.19
C GLN A 79 18.69 -5.04 -7.87
N ILE A 80 19.02 -3.75 -7.92
CA ILE A 80 19.01 -2.85 -6.75
C ILE A 80 17.61 -2.75 -6.14
N ALA A 81 16.57 -2.63 -6.97
CA ALA A 81 15.19 -2.58 -6.49
C ALA A 81 14.79 -3.89 -5.80
N TYR A 82 15.16 -5.04 -6.37
CA TYR A 82 14.93 -6.34 -5.75
C TYR A 82 15.65 -6.47 -4.40
N ASP A 83 16.95 -6.18 -4.37
CA ASP A 83 17.78 -6.32 -3.16
C ASP A 83 17.30 -5.39 -2.04
N ALA A 84 16.86 -4.18 -2.39
CA ALA A 84 16.28 -3.25 -1.42
C ALA A 84 15.00 -3.81 -0.79
N ILE A 85 14.11 -4.37 -1.60
CA ILE A 85 12.87 -4.99 -1.10
C ILE A 85 13.17 -6.23 -0.27
N ALA A 86 14.03 -7.13 -0.75
CA ALA A 86 14.42 -8.34 -0.04
C ALA A 86 15.07 -8.03 1.31
N THR A 87 15.94 -7.01 1.36
CA THR A 87 16.56 -6.53 2.60
C THR A 87 15.52 -5.95 3.56
N ALA A 88 14.63 -5.09 3.08
CA ALA A 88 13.56 -4.53 3.91
C ALA A 88 12.61 -5.61 4.46
N VAL A 89 12.24 -6.61 3.65
CA VAL A 89 11.44 -7.77 4.09
C VAL A 89 12.14 -8.56 5.16
N LYS A 90 13.44 -8.85 4.98
CA LYS A 90 14.25 -9.55 5.98
C LYS A 90 14.28 -8.77 7.31
N MET A 91 14.48 -7.45 7.27
CA MET A 91 14.48 -6.61 8.46
C MET A 91 13.12 -6.62 9.18
N ALA A 92 12.02 -6.52 8.43
CA ALA A 92 10.68 -6.52 9.01
C ALA A 92 10.29 -7.89 9.61
N LEU A 93 10.63 -9.00 8.92
CA LEU A 93 10.43 -10.35 9.45
C LEU A 93 11.31 -10.64 10.67
N GLY A 94 12.52 -10.08 10.71
CA GLY A 94 13.46 -10.21 11.82
C GLY A 94 13.15 -9.30 13.02
N GLY A 95 12.17 -8.40 12.92
CA GLY A 95 11.81 -7.45 13.98
C GLY A 95 12.72 -6.21 14.08
N ALA A 96 13.67 -6.06 13.16
CA ALA A 96 14.54 -4.88 13.05
C ALA A 96 13.80 -3.63 12.58
N ALA A 97 12.70 -3.82 11.85
CA ALA A 97 11.78 -2.78 11.39
C ALA A 97 10.33 -3.16 11.71
N ASP A 98 9.51 -2.19 12.12
CA ASP A 98 8.10 -2.46 12.46
C ASP A 98 7.17 -2.52 11.24
N ALA A 99 7.57 -1.89 10.13
CA ALA A 99 6.82 -1.81 8.89
C ALA A 99 7.75 -1.52 7.70
N ILE A 100 7.25 -1.76 6.49
CA ILE A 100 7.89 -1.37 5.23
C ILE A 100 7.00 -0.38 4.50
N CYS A 101 7.57 0.76 4.09
CA CYS A 101 6.94 1.66 3.13
C CYS A 101 7.72 1.63 1.82
N THR A 102 7.10 1.17 0.73
CA THR A 102 7.79 1.04 -0.56
C THR A 102 7.54 2.25 -1.46
N GLY A 103 8.60 2.75 -2.10
CA GLY A 103 8.48 3.58 -3.31
C GLY A 103 8.11 2.75 -4.54
N PRO A 104 7.89 3.38 -5.70
CA PRO A 104 7.52 2.68 -6.92
C PRO A 104 8.70 1.91 -7.52
N ILE A 105 8.43 0.76 -8.13
CA ILE A 105 9.42 -0.04 -8.88
C ILE A 105 9.01 -0.22 -10.35
N SER A 106 10.03 -0.43 -11.21
CA SER A 106 9.82 -0.74 -12.63
C SER A 106 9.76 -2.26 -12.82
N LYS A 107 8.61 -2.76 -13.30
CA LYS A 107 8.46 -4.17 -13.68
C LYS A 107 9.44 -4.53 -14.79
N GLU A 108 9.63 -3.64 -15.76
CA GLU A 108 10.59 -3.82 -16.85
C GLU A 108 12.01 -3.99 -16.31
N ALA A 109 12.44 -3.14 -15.38
CA ALA A 109 13.77 -3.24 -14.77
C ALA A 109 13.96 -4.56 -14.02
N LEU A 110 12.97 -4.99 -13.22
CA LEU A 110 13.00 -6.29 -12.54
C LEU A 110 13.16 -7.45 -13.53
N ASN A 111 12.39 -7.43 -14.63
CA ASN A 111 12.48 -8.46 -15.66
C ASN A 111 13.85 -8.48 -16.34
N LEU A 112 14.43 -7.30 -16.65
CA LEU A 112 15.79 -7.18 -17.19
C LEU A 112 16.85 -7.75 -16.24
N ALA A 113 16.61 -7.68 -14.93
CA ALA A 113 17.45 -8.26 -13.89
C ALA A 113 17.22 -9.77 -13.66
N GLY A 114 16.30 -10.39 -14.40
CA GLY A 114 15.96 -11.81 -14.28
C GLY A 114 14.85 -12.14 -13.27
N TYR A 115 14.23 -11.14 -12.64
CA TYR A 115 13.13 -11.35 -11.69
C TYR A 115 11.77 -11.17 -12.37
N GLN A 116 11.08 -12.29 -12.58
CA GLN A 116 9.80 -12.36 -13.29
C GLN A 116 8.62 -12.08 -12.35
N TYR A 117 8.54 -10.85 -11.82
CA TYR A 117 7.44 -10.42 -10.95
C TYR A 117 6.51 -9.43 -11.65
N SER A 118 5.20 -9.59 -11.44
CA SER A 118 4.19 -8.64 -11.91
C SER A 118 4.10 -7.37 -11.07
N GLY A 119 4.81 -7.28 -9.95
CA GLY A 119 4.86 -6.10 -9.09
C GLY A 119 5.29 -6.41 -7.66
N HIS A 120 5.05 -5.45 -6.76
CA HIS A 120 5.36 -5.61 -5.34
C HIS A 120 4.58 -6.75 -4.68
N THR A 121 3.30 -6.93 -5.03
CA THR A 121 2.42 -7.86 -4.31
C THR A 121 2.94 -9.29 -4.39
N GLU A 122 3.31 -9.75 -5.59
CA GLU A 122 3.82 -11.11 -5.80
C GLU A 122 5.22 -11.28 -5.23
N LEU A 123 6.10 -10.28 -5.43
CA LEU A 123 7.43 -10.28 -4.85
C LEU A 123 7.40 -10.34 -3.31
N LEU A 124 6.55 -9.55 -2.67
CA LEU A 124 6.40 -9.54 -1.21
C LEU A 124 5.79 -10.84 -0.70
N ALA A 125 4.81 -11.41 -1.41
CA ALA A 125 4.22 -12.69 -1.03
C ALA A 125 5.28 -13.80 -1.04
N ASP A 126 6.08 -13.88 -2.09
CA ASP A 126 7.19 -14.84 -2.21
C ASP A 126 8.22 -14.67 -1.09
N LEU A 127 8.69 -13.44 -0.87
CA LEU A 127 9.71 -13.14 0.14
C LEU A 127 9.22 -13.36 1.58
N THR A 128 7.91 -13.25 1.82
CA THR A 128 7.31 -13.44 3.15
C THR A 128 6.70 -14.81 3.37
N GLY A 129 6.62 -15.65 2.33
CA GLY A 129 5.90 -16.93 2.37
C GLY A 129 4.38 -16.78 2.54
N ALA A 130 3.82 -15.59 2.29
CA ALA A 130 2.39 -15.34 2.39
C ALA A 130 1.65 -16.05 1.26
N LYS A 131 0.62 -16.83 1.60
CA LYS A 131 -0.18 -17.56 0.61
C LYS A 131 -1.16 -16.68 -0.14
N ASP A 132 -1.60 -15.60 0.48
CA ASP A 132 -2.54 -14.66 -0.08
C ASP A 132 -2.31 -13.25 0.46
N SER A 133 -2.84 -12.27 -0.26
CA SER A 133 -2.89 -10.89 0.19
C SER A 133 -4.18 -10.21 -0.29
N VAL A 134 -4.48 -9.08 0.35
CA VAL A 134 -5.61 -8.21 0.01
C VAL A 134 -5.10 -6.79 -0.12
N MET A 135 -5.40 -6.16 -1.25
CA MET A 135 -5.10 -4.76 -1.48
C MET A 135 -6.17 -3.89 -0.82
N LEU A 136 -5.75 -3.00 0.07
CA LEU A 136 -6.56 -1.91 0.61
C LEU A 136 -5.99 -0.59 0.13
N LEU A 137 -6.82 0.25 -0.48
CA LEU A 137 -6.49 1.64 -0.75
C LEU A 137 -7.04 2.52 0.37
N ALA A 138 -6.24 3.47 0.83
CA ALA A 138 -6.60 4.41 1.88
C ALA A 138 -6.32 5.85 1.45
N HIS A 139 -7.28 6.74 1.72
CA HIS A 139 -7.13 8.19 1.59
C HIS A 139 -8.07 8.89 2.59
N GLY A 140 -7.51 9.61 3.57
CA GLY A 140 -8.30 10.22 4.64
C GLY A 140 -9.18 9.19 5.37
N ASN A 141 -10.51 9.38 5.34
CA ASN A 141 -11.48 8.44 5.91
C ASN A 141 -11.97 7.36 4.92
N VAL A 142 -11.50 7.38 3.67
CA VAL A 142 -11.87 6.44 2.62
C VAL A 142 -10.94 5.25 2.66
N ARG A 143 -11.50 4.04 2.81
CA ARG A 143 -10.75 2.78 2.83
C ARG A 143 -11.48 1.76 1.96
N VAL A 144 -10.79 1.22 0.96
CA VAL A 144 -11.39 0.30 -0.01
C VAL A 144 -10.51 -0.93 -0.24
N SER A 145 -10.98 -2.09 0.21
CA SER A 145 -10.35 -3.38 -0.03
C SER A 145 -10.88 -4.04 -1.30
N HIS A 146 -10.06 -4.86 -1.95
CA HIS A 146 -10.41 -5.48 -3.23
C HIS A 146 -10.49 -7.00 -3.14
N VAL A 147 -11.63 -7.57 -3.56
CA VAL A 147 -11.81 -9.02 -3.70
C VAL A 147 -10.91 -9.55 -4.82
N THR A 148 -10.91 -8.86 -5.96
CA THR A 148 -10.03 -9.12 -7.10
C THR A 148 -9.26 -7.87 -7.51
N THR A 149 -8.02 -8.05 -7.97
CA THR A 149 -7.13 -6.95 -8.41
C THR A 149 -6.87 -7.05 -9.92
N HIS A 150 -5.64 -7.35 -10.35
CA HIS A 150 -5.23 -7.36 -11.75
C HIS A 150 -5.66 -8.65 -12.45
N VAL A 151 -6.94 -8.76 -12.83
CA VAL A 151 -7.52 -9.89 -13.57
C VAL A 151 -8.37 -9.39 -14.74
N ALA A 152 -8.56 -10.22 -15.76
CA ALA A 152 -9.51 -9.90 -16.82
C ALA A 152 -10.93 -9.77 -16.25
N LEU A 153 -11.71 -8.81 -16.75
CA LEU A 153 -13.04 -8.54 -16.21
C LEU A 153 -13.98 -9.76 -16.30
N GLU A 154 -13.84 -10.57 -17.36
CA GLU A 154 -14.58 -11.83 -17.55
C GLU A 154 -14.28 -12.92 -16.50
N ASP A 155 -13.13 -12.83 -15.81
CA ASP A 155 -12.74 -13.76 -14.75
C ASP A 155 -13.21 -13.32 -13.37
N VAL A 156 -13.59 -12.04 -13.20
CA VAL A 156 -14.03 -11.49 -11.91
C VAL A 156 -15.16 -12.33 -11.30
N PRO A 157 -16.27 -12.65 -12.00
CA PRO A 157 -17.38 -13.38 -11.39
C PRO A 157 -16.99 -14.75 -10.84
N LYS A 158 -16.01 -15.43 -11.45
CA LYS A 158 -15.53 -16.75 -11.02
C LYS A 158 -14.65 -16.68 -9.77
N ARG A 159 -14.03 -15.53 -9.50
CA ARG A 159 -13.09 -15.31 -8.39
C ARG A 159 -13.77 -14.75 -7.14
N VAL A 160 -15.00 -14.24 -7.27
CA VAL A 160 -15.83 -13.85 -6.12
C VAL A 160 -16.42 -15.13 -5.51
N THR A 161 -15.73 -15.68 -4.51
CA THR A 161 -16.20 -16.85 -3.74
C THR A 161 -16.47 -16.48 -2.27
N PRO A 162 -17.27 -17.28 -1.54
CA PRO A 162 -17.51 -17.04 -0.11
C PRO A 162 -16.21 -17.00 0.72
N GLU A 163 -15.25 -17.87 0.41
CA GLU A 163 -13.96 -17.96 1.10
C GLU A 163 -13.14 -16.70 0.86
N ARG A 164 -13.09 -16.22 -0.38
CA ARG A 164 -12.37 -14.99 -0.72
C ARG A 164 -13.01 -13.77 -0.08
N LEU A 165 -14.35 -13.66 -0.10
CA LEU A 165 -15.07 -12.58 0.57
C LEU A 165 -14.81 -12.57 2.07
N GLY A 166 -14.92 -13.73 2.71
CA GLY A 166 -14.64 -13.88 4.13
C GLY A 166 -13.22 -13.42 4.48
N ARG A 167 -12.23 -13.88 3.72
CA ARG A 167 -10.83 -13.48 3.90
C ARG A 167 -10.62 -11.98 3.77
N VAL A 168 -11.22 -11.35 2.76
CA VAL A 168 -11.09 -9.91 2.50
C VAL A 168 -11.74 -9.09 3.61
N VAL A 169 -12.93 -9.49 4.07
CA VAL A 169 -13.62 -8.81 5.18
C VAL A 169 -12.82 -8.94 6.47
N THR A 170 -12.34 -10.14 6.81
CA THR A 170 -11.52 -10.34 8.02
C THR A 170 -10.27 -9.47 8.02
N LEU A 171 -9.51 -9.47 6.92
CA LEU A 171 -8.31 -8.63 6.82
C LEU A 171 -8.62 -7.14 6.86
N THR A 172 -9.75 -6.73 6.28
CA THR A 172 -10.20 -5.33 6.34
C THR A 172 -10.55 -4.93 7.77
N ASP A 173 -11.30 -5.76 8.50
CA ASP A 173 -11.64 -5.52 9.90
C ASP A 173 -10.39 -5.45 10.79
N GLU A 174 -9.42 -6.36 10.59
CA GLU A 174 -8.12 -6.33 11.28
C GLU A 174 -7.36 -5.02 11.02
N ALA A 175 -7.38 -4.52 9.77
CA ALA A 175 -6.79 -3.26 9.40
C ALA A 175 -7.50 -2.09 10.09
N LEU A 176 -8.83 -2.05 10.10
CA LEU A 176 -9.60 -1.01 10.79
C LEU A 176 -9.34 -1.00 12.30
N ARG A 177 -9.24 -2.18 12.91
CA ARG A 177 -8.83 -2.33 14.31
C ARG A 177 -7.42 -1.77 14.55
N SER A 178 -6.48 -2.08 13.64
CA SER A 178 -5.10 -1.57 13.70
C SER A 178 -4.98 -0.08 13.40
N LEU A 179 -6.04 0.55 12.89
CA LEU A 179 -6.13 2.01 12.74
C LEU A 179 -6.81 2.66 13.96
N GLY A 180 -7.15 1.90 15.00
CA GLY A 180 -7.79 2.40 16.21
C GLY A 180 -9.25 2.84 16.01
N LEU A 181 -9.93 2.39 14.95
CA LEU A 181 -11.32 2.79 14.74
C LEU A 181 -12.24 2.08 15.74
N ALA A 182 -13.01 2.89 16.49
CA ALA A 182 -14.00 2.40 17.45
C ALA A 182 -15.17 1.65 16.78
N ARG A 183 -15.53 2.04 15.56
CA ARG A 183 -16.51 1.35 14.70
C ARG A 183 -15.81 0.78 13.48
N ARG A 184 -16.21 -0.42 13.08
CA ARG A 184 -15.59 -1.16 11.97
C ARG A 184 -16.68 -1.61 11.01
N ARG A 185 -17.53 -0.67 10.59
CA ARG A 185 -18.67 -0.97 9.73
C ARG A 185 -18.22 -1.10 8.29
N ILE A 186 -18.27 -2.31 7.76
CA ILE A 186 -17.76 -2.65 6.43
C ILE A 186 -18.94 -2.84 5.47
N ALA A 187 -18.94 -2.14 4.34
CA ALA A 187 -19.87 -2.45 3.25
C ALA A 187 -19.23 -3.39 2.23
N VAL A 188 -19.94 -4.42 1.80
CA VAL A 188 -19.57 -5.26 0.66
C VAL A 188 -20.37 -4.77 -0.55
N ALA A 189 -19.66 -4.26 -1.56
CA ALA A 189 -20.28 -3.77 -2.78
C ALA A 189 -20.95 -4.92 -3.55
N ALA A 190 -21.98 -4.64 -4.33
CA ALA A 190 -22.53 -5.60 -5.28
C ALA A 190 -21.52 -5.88 -6.40
N LEU A 191 -21.51 -7.11 -6.92
CA LEU A 191 -20.78 -7.43 -8.15
C LEU A 191 -21.51 -6.88 -9.36
N ASN A 192 -22.81 -7.13 -9.47
CA ASN A 192 -23.62 -6.69 -10.59
C ASN A 192 -24.25 -5.30 -10.31
N PRO A 193 -24.58 -4.54 -11.37
CA PRO A 193 -25.36 -3.32 -11.19
C PRO A 193 -26.65 -3.62 -10.41
N HIS A 194 -27.01 -2.70 -9.51
CA HIS A 194 -28.20 -2.80 -8.66
C HIS A 194 -28.29 -4.11 -7.85
N ALA A 195 -27.14 -4.71 -7.47
CA ALA A 195 -27.11 -5.99 -6.77
C ALA A 195 -27.84 -7.14 -7.51
N GLY A 196 -27.78 -7.11 -8.84
CA GLY A 196 -28.36 -8.14 -9.70
C GLY A 196 -29.85 -7.94 -10.00
N GLU A 197 -30.51 -6.95 -9.41
CA GLU A 197 -31.93 -6.61 -9.67
C GLU A 197 -32.85 -7.85 -9.62
N GLY A 198 -32.88 -8.55 -8.48
CA GLY A 198 -33.66 -9.78 -8.32
C GLY A 198 -33.19 -10.97 -9.18
N GLY A 199 -31.98 -10.90 -9.73
CA GLY A 199 -31.39 -11.91 -10.60
C GLY A 199 -31.45 -11.57 -12.10
N LEU A 200 -32.05 -10.43 -12.47
CA LEU A 200 -32.15 -9.98 -13.86
C LEU A 200 -30.78 -9.65 -14.48
N PHE A 201 -29.84 -9.11 -13.69
CA PHE A 201 -28.50 -8.71 -14.16
C PHE A 201 -27.39 -9.67 -13.76
N GLY A 202 -27.74 -10.88 -13.34
CA GLY A 202 -26.82 -11.85 -12.78
C GLY A 202 -27.22 -12.25 -11.36
N ARG A 203 -26.75 -13.42 -10.94
CA ARG A 203 -27.17 -14.04 -9.67
C ARG A 203 -26.05 -14.14 -8.63
N GLN A 204 -24.82 -13.75 -8.95
CA GLN A 204 -23.68 -13.85 -8.02
C GLN A 204 -23.95 -13.11 -6.70
N ASP A 205 -24.65 -11.98 -6.75
CA ASP A 205 -25.03 -11.23 -5.56
C ASP A 205 -26.00 -12.01 -4.64
N ILE A 206 -26.93 -12.76 -5.24
CA ILE A 206 -27.93 -13.58 -4.53
C ILE A 206 -27.31 -14.90 -4.05
N ASP A 207 -26.59 -15.58 -4.94
CA ASP A 207 -26.16 -16.96 -4.75
C ASP A 207 -24.81 -17.04 -4.00
N VAL A 208 -24.01 -15.97 -3.99
CA VAL A 208 -22.67 -15.94 -3.37
C VAL A 208 -22.49 -14.79 -2.36
N VAL A 209 -22.71 -13.55 -2.77
CA VAL A 209 -22.35 -12.38 -1.95
C VAL A 209 -23.25 -12.26 -0.72
N ALA A 210 -24.58 -12.26 -0.89
CA ALA A 210 -25.52 -12.11 0.22
C ALA A 210 -25.40 -13.24 1.27
N PRO A 211 -25.28 -14.53 0.90
CA PRO A 211 -25.04 -15.60 1.86
C PRO A 211 -23.70 -15.45 2.60
N ALA A 212 -22.63 -15.03 1.90
CA ALA A 212 -21.32 -14.82 2.53
C ALA A 212 -21.35 -13.66 3.55
N VAL A 213 -22.01 -12.54 3.21
CA VAL A 213 -22.22 -11.41 4.12
C VAL A 213 -23.03 -11.85 5.33
N GLN A 214 -24.12 -12.59 5.15
CA GLN A 214 -24.93 -13.09 6.25
C GLN A 214 -24.12 -13.96 7.21
N LYS A 215 -23.31 -14.89 6.70
CA LYS A 215 -22.43 -15.75 7.52
C LYS A 215 -21.38 -14.94 8.29
N LEU A 216 -20.84 -13.88 7.69
CA LEU A 216 -19.90 -12.98 8.37
C LEU A 216 -20.58 -12.20 9.49
N ARG A 217 -21.81 -11.72 9.28
CA ARG A 217 -22.61 -11.08 10.34
C ARG A 217 -22.88 -12.01 11.51
N GLU A 218 -23.26 -13.26 11.22
CA GLU A 218 -23.45 -14.31 12.23
C GLU A 218 -22.17 -14.62 13.00
N SER A 219 -21.01 -14.40 12.39
CA SER A 219 -19.69 -14.55 13.00
C SER A 219 -19.22 -13.30 13.78
N GLY A 220 -20.06 -12.26 13.87
CA GLY A 220 -19.81 -11.06 14.69
C GLY A 220 -19.19 -9.87 13.95
N PHE A 221 -19.01 -9.93 12.63
CA PHE A 221 -18.56 -8.78 11.85
C PHE A 221 -19.70 -7.76 11.66
N ASP A 222 -19.40 -6.47 11.81
CA ASP A 222 -20.32 -5.38 11.45
C ASP A 222 -20.24 -5.12 9.94
N VAL A 223 -20.88 -6.00 9.16
CA VAL A 223 -20.83 -5.99 7.69
C VAL A 223 -22.22 -5.91 7.07
N GLU A 224 -22.35 -5.10 6.00
CA GLU A 224 -23.58 -4.91 5.24
C GLU A 224 -23.32 -5.14 3.74
N GLY A 225 -24.24 -5.80 3.04
CA GLY A 225 -24.17 -5.97 1.59
C GLY A 225 -25.01 -7.14 1.08
N PRO A 226 -25.07 -7.35 -0.24
CA PRO A 226 -24.45 -6.53 -1.29
C PRO A 226 -25.10 -5.13 -1.38
N VAL A 227 -24.28 -4.07 -1.39
CA VAL A 227 -24.73 -2.68 -1.58
C VAL A 227 -24.45 -2.24 -3.02
N PRO A 228 -25.41 -1.65 -3.77
CA PRO A 228 -25.17 -1.21 -5.14
C PRO A 228 -23.92 -0.34 -5.28
N GLY A 229 -23.05 -0.68 -6.24
CA GLY A 229 -21.71 -0.08 -6.38
C GLY A 229 -21.72 1.43 -6.65
N ASP A 230 -22.75 1.94 -7.30
CA ASP A 230 -22.96 3.36 -7.56
C ASP A 230 -23.35 4.16 -6.29
N THR A 231 -23.96 3.52 -5.30
CA THR A 231 -24.38 4.17 -4.05
C THR A 231 -23.42 3.93 -2.88
N VAL A 232 -22.70 2.80 -2.87
CA VAL A 232 -21.85 2.41 -1.73
C VAL A 232 -20.74 3.42 -1.45
N PHE A 233 -20.12 4.00 -2.48
CA PHE A 233 -19.05 4.98 -2.32
C PHE A 233 -19.55 6.36 -1.90
N VAL A 234 -20.78 6.72 -2.27
CA VAL A 234 -21.44 7.93 -1.73
C VAL A 234 -21.66 7.77 -0.23
N LYS A 235 -22.12 6.59 0.20
CA LYS A 235 -22.30 6.26 1.63
C LYS A 235 -20.98 6.21 2.40
N LEU A 236 -19.92 5.66 1.78
CA LEU A 236 -18.56 5.66 2.34
C LEU A 236 -18.07 7.10 2.58
N ARG A 237 -18.17 7.96 1.55
CA ARG A 237 -17.78 9.38 1.67
C ARG A 237 -18.57 10.10 2.75
N ALA A 238 -19.85 9.76 2.92
CA ALA A 238 -20.72 10.31 3.95
C ALA A 238 -20.47 9.74 5.37
N GLY A 239 -19.51 8.82 5.54
CA GLY A 239 -19.16 8.24 6.84
C GLY A 239 -20.17 7.23 7.39
N GLN A 240 -21.03 6.66 6.52
CA GLN A 240 -21.94 5.58 6.92
C GLN A 240 -21.22 4.23 7.08
N PHE A 241 -20.08 4.08 6.41
CA PHE A 241 -19.19 2.93 6.48
C PHE A 241 -17.76 3.39 6.75
N ASP A 242 -16.98 2.56 7.43
CA ASP A 242 -15.58 2.80 7.75
C ASP A 242 -14.64 2.20 6.68
N ALA A 243 -15.13 1.21 5.93
CA ALA A 243 -14.50 0.67 4.73
C ALA A 243 -15.52 0.07 3.75
N VAL A 244 -15.10 -0.05 2.49
CA VAL A 244 -15.82 -0.80 1.45
C VAL A 244 -14.97 -1.95 0.94
N VAL A 245 -15.57 -3.11 0.73
CA VAL A 245 -15.01 -4.24 -0.03
C VAL A 245 -15.56 -4.18 -1.45
N ALA A 246 -14.71 -3.76 -2.39
CA ALA A 246 -14.98 -3.73 -3.82
C ALA A 246 -14.72 -5.09 -4.46
N MET A 247 -15.58 -5.50 -5.39
CA MET A 247 -15.54 -6.80 -6.06
C MET A 247 -14.40 -6.89 -7.08
N TYR A 248 -14.05 -5.78 -7.71
CA TYR A 248 -12.99 -5.71 -8.71
C TYR A 248 -12.23 -4.38 -8.67
N HIS A 249 -11.07 -4.37 -9.31
CA HIS A 249 -10.12 -3.26 -9.31
C HIS A 249 -10.78 -1.91 -9.59
N ASP A 250 -11.39 -1.73 -10.76
CA ASP A 250 -11.93 -0.44 -11.18
C ASP A 250 -13.13 0.02 -10.33
N GLN A 251 -13.90 -0.92 -9.76
CA GLN A 251 -14.99 -0.59 -8.84
C GLN A 251 -14.49 0.20 -7.62
N GLY A 252 -13.32 -0.17 -7.09
CA GLY A 252 -12.73 0.49 -5.92
C GLY A 252 -11.72 1.58 -6.26
N HIS A 253 -10.94 1.44 -7.33
CA HIS A 253 -9.90 2.41 -7.70
C HIS A 253 -10.49 3.73 -8.18
N ILE A 254 -11.52 3.69 -9.03
CA ILE A 254 -12.15 4.90 -9.56
C ILE A 254 -12.61 5.84 -8.43
N PRO A 255 -13.43 5.40 -7.44
CA PRO A 255 -13.90 6.30 -6.39
C PRO A 255 -12.76 6.78 -5.48
N VAL A 256 -11.78 5.94 -5.16
CA VAL A 256 -10.64 6.38 -4.34
C VAL A 256 -9.83 7.45 -5.06
N LYS A 257 -9.52 7.26 -6.35
CA LYS A 257 -8.75 8.25 -7.12
C LYS A 257 -9.51 9.55 -7.31
N LEU A 258 -10.82 9.49 -7.55
CA LEU A 258 -11.65 10.70 -7.63
C LEU A 258 -11.69 11.50 -6.32
N LEU A 259 -11.48 10.84 -5.17
CA LEU A 259 -11.47 11.50 -3.86
C LEU A 259 -10.08 11.98 -3.44
N GLY A 260 -9.02 11.26 -3.81
CA GLY A 260 -7.65 11.58 -3.38
C GLY A 260 -6.80 12.33 -4.40
N PHE A 261 -7.21 12.39 -5.67
CA PHE A 261 -6.42 13.00 -6.73
C PHE A 261 -7.11 14.27 -7.19
N SER A 262 -6.35 15.36 -7.33
CA SER A 262 -6.84 16.61 -7.90
C SER A 262 -6.05 16.98 -9.14
N VAL A 263 -6.78 17.40 -10.16
CA VAL A 263 -6.25 17.93 -11.41
C VAL A 263 -6.77 19.34 -11.57
N ASP A 264 -5.88 20.28 -11.81
CA ASP A 264 -6.24 21.64 -12.18
C ASP A 264 -7.02 21.60 -13.51
N GLY A 265 -8.31 21.93 -13.46
CA GLY A 265 -9.19 21.88 -14.63
C GLY A 265 -8.82 22.88 -15.72
N ALA A 266 -8.05 23.93 -15.41
CA ALA A 266 -7.58 24.92 -16.39
C ALA A 266 -6.26 24.50 -17.05
N THR A 267 -5.37 23.83 -16.31
CA THR A 267 -4.02 23.50 -16.82
C THR A 267 -3.79 22.02 -17.12
N GLY A 268 -4.68 21.14 -16.68
CA GLY A 268 -4.54 19.69 -16.79
C GLY A 268 -3.42 19.12 -15.91
N ARG A 269 -2.83 19.93 -15.01
CA ARG A 269 -1.75 19.50 -14.13
C ARG A 269 -2.32 18.76 -12.93
N TRP A 270 -1.67 17.65 -12.57
CA TRP A 270 -1.95 16.94 -11.32
C TRP A 270 -1.42 17.78 -10.15
N GLU A 271 -2.30 18.21 -9.26
CA GLU A 271 -1.96 19.02 -8.08
C GLU A 271 -1.77 18.13 -6.85
N ALA A 272 -2.61 17.11 -6.70
CA ALA A 272 -2.50 16.11 -5.64
C ALA A 272 -2.59 14.71 -6.22
N LEU A 273 -1.70 13.84 -5.75
CA LEU A 273 -1.72 12.39 -5.97
C LEU A 273 -1.73 11.75 -4.58
N SER A 274 -2.88 11.79 -3.90
CA SER A 274 -3.00 11.27 -2.54
C SER A 274 -3.74 9.94 -2.55
N GLY A 275 -3.18 8.96 -1.84
CA GLY A 275 -3.62 7.57 -1.89
C GLY A 275 -2.50 6.63 -1.47
N VAL A 276 -2.78 5.80 -0.49
CA VAL A 276 -1.85 4.81 0.05
C VAL A 276 -2.37 3.42 -0.25
N ASN A 277 -1.51 2.58 -0.82
CA ASN A 277 -1.77 1.16 -0.99
C ASN A 277 -1.23 0.39 0.22
N VAL A 278 -2.09 -0.36 0.88
CA VAL A 278 -1.76 -1.25 1.99
C VAL A 278 -1.94 -2.69 1.54
N THR A 279 -0.93 -3.52 1.79
CA THR A 279 -0.99 -4.96 1.48
C THR A 279 -1.30 -5.75 2.74
N LEU A 280 -2.56 -6.11 2.89
CA LEU A 280 -3.06 -6.90 4.01
C LEU A 280 -2.78 -8.39 3.81
N GLY A 281 -2.67 -9.13 4.92
CA GLY A 281 -2.46 -10.58 4.91
C GLY A 281 -0.99 -11.01 4.92
N LEU A 282 -0.05 -10.09 4.73
CA LEU A 282 1.37 -10.34 4.96
C LEU A 282 1.65 -10.46 6.47
N PRO A 283 2.69 -11.22 6.88
CA PRO A 283 3.14 -11.27 8.27
C PRO A 283 3.76 -9.95 8.76
N ILE A 284 4.00 -9.01 7.85
CA ILE A 284 4.58 -7.68 8.09
C ILE A 284 3.59 -6.58 7.68
N ILE A 285 3.71 -5.38 8.26
CA ILE A 285 2.98 -4.20 7.78
C ILE A 285 3.69 -3.68 6.53
N ARG A 286 2.93 -3.51 5.43
CA ARG A 286 3.44 -2.87 4.22
C ARG A 286 2.46 -1.82 3.69
N THR A 287 2.98 -0.61 3.51
CA THR A 287 2.33 0.49 2.79
C THR A 287 3.14 0.86 1.54
N SER A 288 2.52 1.62 0.64
CA SER A 288 3.13 2.05 -0.62
C SER A 288 2.43 3.27 -1.17
N VAL A 289 3.18 4.04 -1.95
CA VAL A 289 2.62 5.03 -2.85
C VAL A 289 1.69 4.38 -3.89
N ASP A 290 0.75 5.16 -4.43
CA ASP A 290 -0.20 4.73 -5.48
C ASP A 290 0.16 5.28 -6.89
N HIS A 291 1.37 5.81 -7.05
CA HIS A 291 1.90 6.28 -8.33
C HIS A 291 3.02 5.37 -8.87
N GLY A 292 3.32 5.50 -10.17
CA GLY A 292 4.40 4.77 -10.83
C GLY A 292 5.79 5.40 -10.63
N THR A 293 6.79 4.87 -11.35
CA THR A 293 8.20 5.33 -11.25
C THR A 293 8.43 6.73 -11.81
N ALA A 294 7.55 7.21 -12.69
CA ALA A 294 7.61 8.55 -13.31
C ALA A 294 9.01 8.85 -13.90
N PHE A 295 9.50 7.93 -14.74
CA PHE A 295 10.85 8.03 -15.32
C PHE A 295 11.07 9.31 -16.14
N ASP A 296 10.02 9.83 -16.76
CA ASP A 296 10.02 11.07 -17.53
C ASP A 296 10.39 12.31 -16.71
N ILE A 297 10.12 12.32 -15.41
CA ILE A 297 10.46 13.42 -14.48
C ILE A 297 11.61 13.10 -13.52
N ALA A 298 12.24 11.93 -13.65
CA ALA A 298 13.33 11.50 -12.78
C ALA A 298 14.52 12.46 -12.86
N GLY A 299 14.99 12.94 -11.71
CA GLY A 299 16.10 13.90 -11.62
C GLY A 299 15.73 15.36 -11.88
N GLN A 300 14.49 15.68 -12.24
CA GLN A 300 14.04 17.07 -12.47
C GLN A 300 13.65 17.81 -11.19
N GLY A 301 13.55 17.12 -10.05
CA GLY A 301 13.18 17.70 -8.76
C GLY A 301 11.68 17.95 -8.54
N ILE A 302 10.85 17.75 -9.57
CA ILE A 302 9.42 18.11 -9.55
C ILE A 302 8.46 17.02 -9.03
N ALA A 303 8.95 15.81 -8.77
CA ALA A 303 8.10 14.69 -8.29
C ALA A 303 7.61 14.93 -6.87
N SER A 304 6.30 14.95 -6.61
CA SER A 304 5.76 15.15 -5.25
C SER A 304 6.11 14.01 -4.28
N GLU A 305 6.45 14.37 -3.03
CA GLU A 305 6.72 13.44 -1.92
C GLU A 305 5.48 13.10 -1.07
N THR A 306 4.35 13.78 -1.28
CA THR A 306 3.16 13.70 -0.43
C THR A 306 2.65 12.27 -0.24
N SER A 307 2.48 11.50 -1.32
CA SER A 307 2.02 10.10 -1.25
C SER A 307 2.97 9.22 -0.43
N LEU A 308 4.28 9.46 -0.50
CA LEU A 308 5.25 8.69 0.27
C LEU A 308 5.21 9.06 1.75
N ILE A 309 5.03 10.34 2.08
CA ILE A 309 4.84 10.80 3.46
C ILE A 309 3.58 10.17 4.04
N GLU A 310 2.44 10.27 3.35
CA GLU A 310 1.18 9.65 3.77
C GLU A 310 1.31 8.13 3.97
N ALA A 311 2.05 7.45 3.09
CA ALA A 311 2.28 6.02 3.21
C ALA A 311 3.13 5.66 4.44
N ILE A 312 4.13 6.49 4.77
CA ILE A 312 4.94 6.32 6.00
C ILE A 312 4.06 6.57 7.24
N GLU A 313 3.29 7.66 7.26
CA GLU A 313 2.40 7.99 8.38
C GLU A 313 1.34 6.92 8.64
N LEU A 314 0.76 6.36 7.57
CA LEU A 314 -0.18 5.25 7.69
C LEU A 314 0.49 4.00 8.24
N ALA A 315 1.74 3.72 7.85
CA ALA A 315 2.49 2.59 8.41
C ALA A 315 2.73 2.76 9.91
N VAL A 316 3.12 3.97 10.36
CA VAL A 316 3.29 4.29 11.78
C VAL A 316 2.00 4.04 12.56
N THR A 317 0.87 4.56 12.05
CA THR A 317 -0.45 4.38 12.69
C THR A 317 -0.81 2.90 12.84
N LEU A 318 -0.60 2.10 11.77
CA LEU A 318 -0.87 0.66 11.79
C LEU A 318 0.04 -0.11 12.77
N THR A 319 1.27 0.35 12.97
CA THR A 319 2.24 -0.24 13.90
C THR A 319 1.88 0.03 15.36
N GLU A 320 1.54 1.27 15.71
CA GLU A 320 1.26 1.68 17.09
C GLU A 320 0.13 0.85 17.70
N ALA A 321 -0.98 0.67 16.97
CA ALA A 321 -2.10 -0.14 17.44
C ALA A 321 -1.76 -1.62 17.62
N ARG A 322 -0.82 -2.17 16.82
CA ARG A 322 -0.35 -3.55 16.97
C ARG A 322 0.42 -3.73 18.29
N ARG A 323 1.18 -2.72 18.72
CA ARG A 323 1.93 -2.74 19.98
C ARG A 323 0.99 -2.71 21.19
N ASP A 324 -0.04 -1.88 21.16
CA ASP A 324 -1.00 -1.79 22.27
C ASP A 324 -1.74 -3.11 22.51
N VAL A 325 -2.11 -3.83 21.44
CA VAL A 325 -2.74 -5.15 21.55
C VAL A 325 -1.80 -6.19 22.18
N SER A 326 -0.49 -6.12 21.90
CA SER A 326 0.50 -7.06 22.44
C SER A 326 0.88 -6.83 23.91
N VAL A 327 0.69 -5.62 24.44
CA VAL A 327 0.96 -5.28 25.86
C VAL A 327 -0.26 -5.54 26.74
N SER A 328 -1.47 -5.55 26.16
CA SER A 328 -2.73 -5.82 26.86
C SER A 328 -3.15 -7.30 26.94
N GLY A 329 -2.36 -8.22 26.37
CA GLY A 329 -2.65 -9.65 26.25
C GLY A 329 -1.91 -10.54 27.24
#